data_AF-A0A2T2T8L6-F1
#
_entry.id   AF-A0A2T2T8L6-F1
#
_cell.length_a   1.000
_cell.length_b   1.000
_cell.length_c   1.000
_cell.angle_alpha   90.00
_cell.angle_beta   90.00
_cell.angle_gamma   90.00
#
_symmetry.space_group_name_H-M   'P 1'
#
loop_
_entity.id
_entity.type
_entity.pdbx_description
1 polymer ?
#
loop_
_entity_poly.entity_id
_entity_poly.type
_entity_poly.pdbx_seq_one_letter_code
_entity_poly.pdbx_strand_id
1 'polypeptide(L)' 'MSDQSSLSVGQALGRWLLHMVLFFLAGGLAAGVSALAYESIAQAQNPTGLYGVIFAAGGFIAYRLTERVLDAD' A
#
# COMPACT_ATOMS: atom_id res chain seq x y z
N MET A 1 -20.29 -20.31 -13.53
CA MET A 1 -19.46 -19.43 -14.38
C MET A 1 -20.35 -18.29 -14.85
N SER A 2 -20.39 -17.21 -14.07
CA SER A 2 -21.23 -16.03 -14.34
C SER A 2 -20.55 -15.15 -15.39
N ASP A 3 -21.31 -14.77 -16.42
CA ASP A 3 -20.95 -13.95 -17.57
C ASP A 3 -19.81 -12.95 -17.33
N GLN A 4 -18.68 -13.18 -18.01
CA GLN A 4 -17.67 -12.15 -18.26
C GLN A 4 -18.27 -11.15 -19.25
N SER A 5 -19.02 -10.18 -18.74
CA SER A 5 -19.34 -8.96 -19.48
C SER A 5 -18.02 -8.34 -19.97
N SER A 6 -17.72 -8.50 -21.26
CA SER A 6 -16.53 -7.91 -21.87
C SER A 6 -16.72 -6.39 -21.87
N LEU A 7 -16.04 -5.72 -20.95
CA LEU A 7 -16.01 -4.25 -20.88
C LEU A 7 -15.68 -3.70 -22.26
N SER A 8 -16.42 -2.69 -22.72
CA SER A 8 -16.05 -2.01 -23.95
C SER A 8 -14.68 -1.36 -23.80
N VAL A 9 -13.92 -1.24 -24.89
CA VAL A 9 -12.55 -0.68 -24.88
C VAL A 9 -12.49 0.67 -24.16
N GLY A 10 -13.49 1.53 -24.35
CA GLY A 10 -13.59 2.83 -23.67
C GLY A 10 -13.80 2.73 -22.16
N GLN A 11 -14.61 1.77 -21.70
CA GLN A 11 -14.79 1.51 -20.27
C GLN A 11 -13.54 0.93 -19.63
N ALA A 12 -12.84 0.05 -20.34
CA ALA A 12 -11.56 -0.50 -19.91
C ALA A 12 -10.50 0.61 -19.77
N LEU A 13 -10.37 1.49 -20.77
CA LEU A 13 -9.46 2.64 -20.73
C LEU A 13 -9.80 3.62 -19.60
N GLY A 14 -11.08 3.95 -19.41
CA GLY A 14 -11.52 4.83 -18.32
C GLY A 14 -11.20 4.24 -16.95
N ARG A 15 -11.45 2.94 -16.77
CA ARG A 15 -11.10 2.24 -15.53
C ARG A 15 -9.59 2.19 -15.31
N TRP A 16 -8.81 1.96 -16.35
CA TRP A 16 -7.35 1.97 -16.28
C TRP A 16 -6.80 3.35 -15.88
N LEU A 17 -7.29 4.42 -16.50
CA LEU A 17 -6.91 5.79 -16.13
C LEU A 17 -7.25 6.11 -14.67
N LEU A 18 -8.44 5.72 -14.22
CA LEU A 18 -8.83 5.89 -12.82
C LEU A 18 -7.87 5.13 -11.88
N HIS A 19 -7.50 3.89 -12.22
CA HIS A 19 -6.54 3.12 -11.43
C HIS A 19 -5.15 3.78 -11.42
N MET A 20 -4.68 4.33 -12.54
CA MET A 20 -3.43 5.08 -12.58
C MET A 20 -3.47 6.28 -11.64
N VAL A 21 -4.53 7.10 -11.70
CA VAL A 21 -4.66 8.29 -10.83
C VAL A 21 -4.69 7.88 -9.36
N LEU A 22 -5.49 6.87 -9.01
CA LEU A 22 -5.56 6.35 -7.64
C LEU A 22 -4.21 5.80 -7.17
N PHE A 23 -3.50 5.08 -8.03
CA PHE A 23 -2.17 4.55 -7.73
C PHE A 23 -1.16 5.66 -7.47
N PHE A 24 -1.13 6.71 -8.29
CA PHE A 24 -0.23 7.84 -8.08
C PHE A 24 -0.57 8.62 -6.80
N LEU A 25 -1.84 8.85 -6.52
CA LEU A 25 -2.28 9.53 -5.31
C LEU A 25 -1.94 8.71 -4.06
N ALA A 26 -2.27 7.42 -4.05
CA ALA A 26 -1.96 6.53 -2.93
C ALA A 26 -0.45 6.39 -2.73
N GLY A 27 0.31 6.19 -3.81
CA GLY A 27 1.76 6.09 -3.78
C GLY A 27 2.43 7.38 -3.30
N GLY A 28 2.00 8.53 -3.81
CA GLY A 28 2.50 9.84 -3.39
C GLY A 28 2.20 10.15 -1.93
N LEU A 29 0.97 9.85 -1.46
CA LEU A 29 0.60 10.00 -0.05
C LEU A 29 1.42 9.06 0.84
N ALA A 30 1.57 7.80 0.47
CA ALA A 30 2.36 6.84 1.23
C ALA A 30 3.84 7.26 1.32
N ALA A 31 4.41 7.73 0.20
CA ALA A 31 5.79 8.24 0.17
C ALA A 31 5.95 9.49 1.04
N GLY A 32 5.02 10.46 0.94
CA GLY A 32 5.05 11.69 1.74
C GLY A 32 4.92 11.42 3.23
N VAL A 33 3.96 10.56 3.63
CA VAL A 33 3.79 10.16 5.04
C VAL A 33 5.03 9.42 5.55
N SER A 34 5.63 8.54 4.74
CA SER A 34 6.86 7.83 5.12
C SER A 34 8.03 8.79 5.31
N ALA A 35 8.16 9.81 4.46
CA ALA A 35 9.19 10.83 4.58
C ALA A 35 9.00 11.69 5.84
N LEU A 36 7.77 12.12 6.15
CA LEU A 36 7.45 12.88 7.36
C LEU A 36 7.68 12.04 8.63
N ALA A 37 7.28 10.76 8.61
CA ALA A 37 7.54 9.83 9.70
C ALA A 37 9.06 9.65 9.92
N TYR A 38 9.82 9.47 8.84
CA TYR A 38 11.27 9.39 8.91
C TYR A 38 11.88 10.67 9.50
N GLU A 39 11.50 11.84 9.00
CA GLU A 39 12.03 13.13 9.45
C GLU A 39 11.71 13.40 10.92
N SER A 40 10.46 13.20 11.34
CA SER A 40 10.03 13.40 12.73
C SER A 40 10.79 12.52 13.72
N ILE A 41 11.12 11.29 13.33
CA ILE A 41 11.89 10.37 14.16
C ILE A 41 13.39 10.68 14.11
N ALA A 42 13.91 11.00 12.93
CA ALA A 42 15.33 11.32 12.74
C ALA A 42 15.71 12.63 13.47
N GLN A 43 14.86 13.66 13.41
CA GLN A 43 15.05 14.90 14.16
C GLN A 43 15.01 14.68 15.68
N ALA A 44 14.19 13.74 16.15
CA ALA A 44 14.11 13.38 17.57
C ALA A 44 15.35 12.63 18.08
N GLN A 45 16.36 12.36 17.23
CA GLN A 45 17.55 11.54 17.53
C GLN A 45 17.21 10.23 18.23
N ASN A 46 16.03 9.66 17.94
CA ASN A 46 15.52 8.48 18.61
C ASN A 46 15.54 7.28 17.64
N PRO A 47 16.70 6.59 17.50
CA PRO A 47 16.84 5.47 16.58
C PRO A 47 15.87 4.33 16.92
N THR A 48 15.52 4.16 18.20
CA THR A 48 14.55 3.14 18.65
C THR A 48 13.16 3.39 18.07
N GLY A 49 12.73 4.65 17.97
CA GLY A 49 11.47 5.01 17.31
C GLY A 49 11.45 4.61 15.84
N LEU A 50 12.59 4.76 15.15
CA LEU A 50 12.70 4.44 13.72
C LEU A 50 12.56 2.94 13.49
N TYR A 51 13.31 2.15 14.25
CA TYR A 51 13.21 0.70 14.21
C TYR A 51 11.81 0.22 14.60
N GLY A 52 11.19 0.85 15.60
CA GLY A 52 9.82 0.55 16.01
C GLY A 52 8.81 0.67 14.87
N VAL A 53 8.87 1.76 14.10
CA VAL A 53 7.98 1.96 12.93
C VAL A 53 8.25 0.94 11.83
N ILE A 54 9.53 0.68 11.50
CA ILE A 54 9.91 -0.29 10.47
C ILE A 54 9.43 -1.70 10.85
N PHE A 55 9.68 -2.15 12.09
CA PHE A 55 9.27 -3.46 12.56
C PHE A 55 7.75 -3.60 12.67
N ALA A 56 7.04 -2.56 13.11
CA ALA A 56 5.58 -2.57 13.15
C ALA A 56 4.98 -2.71 11.74
N ALA A 57 5.47 -1.92 10.77
CA ALA A 57 5.03 -2.00 9.39
C ALA A 57 5.35 -3.36 8.76
N GLY A 58 6.59 -3.83 8.90
CA GLY A 58 7.03 -5.13 8.38
C GLY A 58 6.29 -6.30 9.01
N GLY A 59 6.11 -6.28 10.34
CA GLY A 59 5.37 -7.30 11.08
C GLY A 59 3.90 -7.37 10.70
N PHE A 60 3.25 -6.21 10.50
CA PHE A 60 1.87 -6.15 10.02
C PHE A 60 1.72 -6.75 8.62
N ILE A 61 2.63 -6.42 7.70
CA ILE A 61 2.64 -7.00 6.35
C ILE A 61 2.82 -8.53 6.42
N ALA A 62 3.79 -9.00 7.19
CA ALA A 62 4.05 -10.43 7.36
C ALA A 62 2.85 -11.18 7.97
N TYR A 63 2.20 -10.59 8.98
CA TYR A 63 0.97 -11.14 9.58
C TYR A 63 -0.13 -11.29 8.53
N ARG A 64 -0.41 -10.24 7.77
CA ARG A 64 -1.44 -10.27 6.71
C ARG A 64 -1.11 -11.25 5.59
N LEU A 65 0.17 -11.39 5.24
CA LEU A 65 0.60 -12.36 4.25
C LEU A 65 0.34 -13.79 4.75
N THR A 66 0.64 -14.04 6.01
CA THR A 66 0.44 -15.33 6.67
C THR A 66 -1.05 -15.68 6.74
N GLU A 67 -1.90 -14.73 7.17
CA GLU A 67 -3.36 -14.88 7.20
C GLU A 67 -3.91 -15.30 5.83
N ARG A 68 -3.48 -14.63 4.75
CA ARG A 68 -3.88 -14.98 3.38
C ARG A 68 -3.40 -16.34 2.89
N VAL A 69 -2.24 -16.80 3.34
CA VAL A 69 -1.71 -18.13 2.98
C VAL A 69 -2.49 -19.22 3.72
N LEU A 70 -2.80 -18.99 4.99
CA LEU A 70 -3.55 -19.95 5.81
C LEU A 70 -5.03 -20.06 5.39
N ASP A 71 -5.64 -18.96 4.95
CA ASP A 71 -7.03 -18.94 4.46
C ASP A 71 -7.18 -19.46 3.01
N ALA A 72 -6.06 -19.75 2.32
CA ALA A 72 -6.06 -20.25 0.95
C ALA A 72 -6.11 -21.78 0.83
N ASP A 73 -6.04 -22.50 1.95
CA ASP A 73 -6.25 -23.95 2.09
C ASP A 73 -7.71 -24.28 2.48
#